data_AF-W1PMX2-F1
#
_entry.id   AF-W1PMX2-F1
#
_cell.length_a   1.000
_cell.length_b   1.000
_cell.length_c   1.000
_cell.angle_alpha   90.00
_cell.angle_beta   90.00
_cell.angle_gamma   90.00
#
_symmetry.space_group_name_H-M   'P 1'
#
loop_
_entity.id
_entity.type
_entity.pdbx_description
1 polymer ?
#
loop_
_entity_poly.entity_id
_entity_poly.type
_entity_poly.pdbx_seq_one_letter_code
_entity_poly.pdbx_strand_id
1 'polypeptide(L)'
;DGVCYMALFDAYYPRKLAFHYLEDLHRDCHNSYGPVMHTIANPHALSRIEFIINGIRKLYLDTRTQANLAKLKAGGGQIQEIPTQDISDFLFSQKES
;
A
#
# COMPACT_ATOMS: atom_id res chain seq x y z
N ASP A 1 -3.49 -15.42 1.07
CA ASP A 1 -3.39 -14.63 -0.16
C ASP A 1 -2.01 -14.62 -0.82
N GLY A 2 -0.89 -14.70 -0.08
CA GLY A 2 0.43 -14.87 -0.70
C GLY A 2 0.92 -13.70 -1.55
N VAL A 3 0.21 -12.56 -1.53
CA VAL A 3 0.55 -11.34 -2.26
C VAL A 3 0.95 -10.27 -1.26
N CYS A 4 2.11 -9.64 -1.50
CA CYS A 4 2.62 -8.52 -0.71
C CYS A 4 2.54 -7.23 -1.52
N TYR A 5 2.02 -6.16 -0.91
CA TYR A 5 1.94 -4.83 -1.51
C TYR A 5 2.91 -3.90 -0.79
N MET A 6 3.77 -3.23 -1.56
CA MET A 6 4.76 -2.29 -1.03
C MET A 6 4.70 -0.98 -1.81
N ALA A 7 4.88 0.13 -1.12
CA ALA A 7 4.93 1.47 -1.70
C ALA A 7 5.97 2.33 -0.98
N LEU A 8 6.62 3.21 -1.74
CA LEU A 8 7.61 4.16 -1.24
C LEU A 8 6.98 5.55 -1.20
N PHE A 9 7.20 6.26 -0.10
CA PHE A 9 6.70 7.61 0.12
C PHE A 9 7.84 8.52 0.57
N ASP A 10 7.63 9.83 0.45
CA ASP A 10 8.52 10.82 1.04
C ASP A 10 8.53 10.69 2.58
N ALA A 11 9.65 11.03 3.22
CA ALA A 11 9.82 10.94 4.67
C ALA A 11 8.77 11.75 5.46
N TYR A 12 8.27 12.85 4.89
CA TYR A 12 7.24 13.69 5.53
C TYR A 12 5.81 13.23 5.26
N TYR A 13 5.61 12.16 4.47
CA TYR A 13 4.29 11.66 4.15
C TYR A 13 3.62 11.05 5.40
N PRO A 14 2.37 11.40 5.72
CA PRO A 14 1.71 10.88 6.92
C PRO A 14 1.59 9.36 6.89
N ARG A 15 2.24 8.67 7.83
CA ARG A 15 2.25 7.19 7.92
C ARG A 15 0.84 6.58 7.89
N LYS A 16 -0.11 7.19 8.61
CA LYS A 16 -1.51 6.75 8.64
C LYS A 16 -2.15 6.75 7.25
N LEU A 17 -1.81 7.76 6.44
CA LEU A 17 -2.32 7.87 5.09
C LEU A 17 -1.68 6.83 4.16
N ALA A 18 -0.40 6.49 4.39
CA ALA A 18 0.27 5.41 3.66
C ALA A 18 -0.37 4.04 3.94
N PHE A 19 -0.77 3.77 5.19
CA PHE A 19 -1.50 2.53 5.50
C PHE A 19 -2.88 2.48 4.84
N HIS A 20 -3.64 3.58 4.88
CA HIS A 20 -4.92 3.63 4.15
C HIS A 20 -4.73 3.46 2.64
N TYR A 21 -3.65 4.00 2.07
CA TYR A 21 -3.31 3.75 0.66
C TYR A 21 -3.11 2.25 0.39
N LEU A 22 -2.33 1.56 1.22
CA LEU A 22 -2.09 0.13 1.06
C LEU A 22 -3.34 -0.72 1.27
N GLU A 23 -4.21 -0.33 2.21
CA GLU A 23 -5.49 -1.00 2.48
C GLU A 23 -6.47 -0.84 1.30
N ASP A 24 -6.60 0.38 0.77
CA ASP A 24 -7.41 0.64 -0.42
C ASP A 24 -6.84 -0.10 -1.64
N LEU A 25 -5.51 -0.13 -1.79
CA LEU A 25 -4.83 -0.86 -2.86
C LEU A 25 -5.08 -2.36 -2.77
N HIS A 26 -4.90 -2.94 -1.58
CA HIS A 26 -5.18 -4.35 -1.34
C HIS A 26 -6.64 -4.68 -1.66
N ARG A 27 -7.60 -3.89 -1.16
CA ARG A 27 -9.03 -4.12 -1.37
C ARG A 27 -9.39 -4.09 -2.85
N ASP A 28 -8.97 -3.05 -3.57
CA ASP A 28 -9.35 -2.87 -4.98
C ASP A 28 -8.65 -3.89 -5.89
N CYS A 29 -7.39 -4.23 -5.61
CA CYS A 29 -6.69 -5.31 -6.29
C CYS A 29 -7.28 -6.68 -5.94
N HIS A 30 -7.59 -6.97 -4.68
CA HIS A 30 -8.19 -8.24 -4.27
C HIS A 30 -9.58 -8.42 -4.89
N ASN A 31 -10.41 -7.38 -4.91
CA ASN A 31 -11.71 -7.44 -5.59
C ASN A 31 -11.59 -7.65 -7.10
N SER A 32 -10.56 -7.08 -7.72
CA SER A 32 -10.35 -7.18 -9.17
C SER A 32 -9.62 -8.46 -9.60
N TYR A 33 -8.83 -9.08 -8.72
CA TYR A 33 -7.87 -10.15 -9.05
C TYR A 33 -7.80 -11.32 -8.07
N GLY A 34 -8.56 -11.32 -6.97
CA GLY A 34 -8.59 -12.40 -5.98
C GLY A 34 -8.66 -13.82 -6.56
N PRO A 35 -9.39 -14.08 -7.66
CA PRO A 35 -9.41 -15.40 -8.30
C PRO A 35 -8.29 -15.66 -9.33
N VAL A 36 -7.54 -14.63 -9.77
CA VAL A 36 -6.68 -14.68 -10.98
C VAL A 36 -5.23 -14.26 -10.68
N MET A 37 -4.91 -13.87 -9.43
CA MET A 37 -3.56 -13.45 -9.01
C MET A 37 -2.48 -14.53 -9.20
N HIS A 38 -2.83 -15.81 -9.36
CA HIS A 38 -1.82 -16.81 -9.74
C HIS A 38 -1.40 -16.75 -11.21
N THR A 39 -2.07 -15.93 -12.03
CA THR A 39 -1.91 -15.88 -13.50
C THR A 39 -1.40 -14.50 -13.99
N ILE A 40 -0.66 -13.75 -13.17
CA ILE A 40 -0.19 -12.38 -13.49
C ILE A 40 0.85 -12.31 -14.61
N ALA A 41 1.18 -13.43 -15.25
CA ALA A 41 2.05 -13.46 -16.43
C ALA A 41 1.40 -12.87 -17.70
N ASN A 42 0.11 -12.50 -17.67
CA ASN A 42 -0.59 -11.92 -18.82
C ASN A 42 -0.40 -10.38 -18.89
N PRO A 43 0.04 -9.80 -20.03
CA PRO A 43 0.15 -8.36 -20.24
C PRO A 43 -1.12 -7.56 -19.89
N HIS A 44 -2.30 -8.09 -20.16
CA HIS A 44 -3.58 -7.41 -19.86
C HIS A 44 -3.86 -7.29 -18.36
N ALA A 45 -3.34 -8.22 -17.55
CA ALA A 45 -3.46 -8.15 -16.10
C ALA A 45 -2.60 -7.00 -15.54
N LEU A 46 -1.38 -6.83 -16.06
CA LEU A 46 -0.46 -5.76 -15.66
C LEU A 46 -1.03 -4.37 -15.94
N SER A 47 -1.52 -4.11 -17.16
CA SER A 47 -2.07 -2.80 -17.52
C SER A 47 -3.26 -2.39 -16.63
N ARG A 48 -4.08 -3.36 -16.21
CA ARG A 48 -5.20 -3.09 -15.31
C ARG A 48 -4.73 -2.89 -13.86
N ILE A 49 -3.66 -3.56 -13.40
CA ILE A 49 -3.05 -3.28 -12.09
C ILE A 49 -2.51 -1.85 -12.09
N GLU A 50 -1.80 -1.46 -13.15
CA GLU A 50 -1.31 -0.09 -13.33
C GLU A 50 -2.45 0.95 -13.28
N PHE A 51 -3.59 0.65 -13.91
CA PHE A 51 -4.76 1.53 -13.85
C PHE A 51 -5.27 1.72 -12.41
N ILE A 52 -5.40 0.64 -11.64
CA ILE A 52 -5.83 0.70 -10.23
C ILE A 52 -4.82 1.47 -9.38
N ILE A 53 -3.53 1.13 -9.49
CA ILE A 53 -2.45 1.82 -8.78
C ILE A 53 -2.50 3.33 -9.06
N ASN A 54 -2.64 3.72 -10.32
CA ASN A 54 -2.70 5.12 -10.72
C ASN A 54 -3.96 5.83 -10.23
N GLY A 55 -5.11 5.14 -10.24
CA GLY A 55 -6.38 5.66 -9.71
C GLY A 55 -6.27 5.96 -8.23
N ILE A 56 -5.81 4.98 -7.44
CA ILE A 56 -5.64 5.12 -6.00
C ILE A 56 -4.56 6.15 -5.70
N ARG A 57 -3.41 6.10 -6.37
CA ARG A 57 -2.32 7.07 -6.18
C ARG A 57 -2.82 8.50 -6.28
N LYS A 58 -3.66 8.82 -7.28
CA LYS A 58 -4.23 10.17 -7.43
C LYS A 58 -5.04 10.65 -6.23
N LEU A 59 -5.76 9.75 -5.56
CA LEU A 59 -6.54 10.07 -4.35
C LEU A 59 -5.65 10.42 -3.16
N TYR A 60 -4.42 9.90 -3.16
CA TYR A 60 -3.49 9.95 -2.04
C TYR A 60 -2.28 10.90 -2.26
N LEU A 61 -2.15 11.46 -3.46
CA LEU A 61 -1.10 12.44 -3.80
C LEU A 61 -1.25 13.74 -2.98
N ASP A 62 -2.47 14.27 -2.89
CA ASP A 62 -2.74 15.46 -2.10
C ASP A 62 -3.26 15.07 -0.71
N THR A 63 -2.38 15.18 0.28
CA THR A 63 -2.69 14.85 1.68
C THR A 63 -3.66 15.84 2.33
N ARG A 64 -3.94 16.98 1.68
CA ARG A 64 -4.77 18.08 2.22
C ARG A 64 -6.22 18.01 1.76
N THR A 65 -6.60 17.04 0.94
CA THR A 65 -8.00 16.86 0.53
C THR A 65 -8.88 16.57 1.75
N GLN A 66 -10.15 16.97 1.69
CA GLN A 66 -11.12 16.74 2.77
C GLN A 66 -11.23 15.26 3.14
N ALA A 67 -11.18 14.36 2.15
CA ALA A 67 -11.19 12.91 2.37
C ALA A 67 -9.95 12.42 3.12
N ASN A 68 -8.76 12.88 2.75
CA ASN A 68 -7.52 12.47 3.41
C ASN A 68 -7.41 13.07 4.82
N LEU A 69 -7.85 14.32 5.01
CA LEU A 69 -7.97 14.93 6.33
C LEU A 69 -8.97 14.17 7.21
N ALA A 70 -10.08 13.67 6.66
CA ALA A 70 -11.01 12.83 7.40
C ALA A 70 -10.36 11.51 7.83
N LYS A 71 -9.62 10.84 6.94
CA LYS A 71 -8.85 9.62 7.26
C LYS A 71 -7.81 9.87 8.36
N LEU A 72 -7.10 10.99 8.29
CA LEU A 72 -6.14 11.39 9.34
C LEU A 72 -6.84 11.64 10.69
N LYS A 73 -7.96 12.36 10.68
CA LYS A 73 -8.75 12.72 11.88
C LYS A 73 -9.54 11.58 12.47
N ALA A 74 -9.89 10.55 11.70
CA ALA A 74 -10.60 9.36 12.17
C ALA A 74 -9.69 8.53 13.10
N GLY A 75 -9.50 8.98 14.33
CA GLY A 75 -8.59 8.42 15.33
C GLY A 75 -9.03 7.09 15.96
N GLY A 76 -9.78 6.23 15.26
CA GLY A 76 -10.47 5.10 15.87
C GLY A 76 -10.30 3.73 15.22
N GLY A 77 -9.55 3.61 14.12
CA GLY A 77 -9.17 2.31 13.57
C GLY A 77 -7.82 1.93 14.14
N GLN A 78 -7.76 0.85 14.92
CA GLN A 78 -6.54 0.34 15.53
C GLN A 78 -5.46 0.09 14.48
N ILE A 79 -4.57 1.05 14.25
CA ILE A 79 -3.28 0.75 13.64
C ILE A 79 -2.55 -0.04 14.71
N GLN A 80 -2.66 -1.36 14.65
CA GLN A 80 -1.84 -2.28 15.43
C GLN A 80 -0.40 -1.79 15.29
N GLU A 81 0.33 -1.56 16.38
CA GLU A 81 1.68 -0.98 16.32
C GLU A 81 2.53 -1.69 15.26
N ILE A 82 2.79 -1.01 14.14
CA ILE A 82 3.57 -1.58 13.05
C ILE A 82 5.03 -1.27 13.35
N PRO A 83 5.87 -2.28 13.62
CA PRO A 83 7.26 -2.07 13.97
C PRO A 83 7.96 -1.35 12.81
N THR A 84 8.66 -0.27 13.15
CA THR A 84 9.55 0.40 12.20
C THR A 84 10.89 -0.28 12.33
N GLN A 85 11.35 -0.92 11.27
CA GLN A 85 12.68 -1.52 11.20
C GLN A 85 13.44 -0.84 10.07
N ASP A 86 14.73 -0.56 10.30
CA ASP A 86 15.59 -0.07 9.24
C ASP A 86 15.83 -1.20 8.24
N ILE A 87 15.73 -0.88 6.94
CA ILE A 87 15.94 -1.87 5.88
C ILE A 87 17.39 -2.38 5.91
N SER A 88 18.35 -1.55 6.32
CA SER A 88 19.74 -1.94 6.46
C SER A 88 19.90 -3.02 7.54
N ASP A 89 19.23 -2.86 8.69
CA ASP A 89 19.25 -3.84 9.78
C ASP A 89 18.74 -5.21 9.30
N PHE A 90 17.69 -5.22 8.47
CA PHE A 90 17.19 -6.45 7.84
C PHE A 90 18.21 -7.09 6.88
N LEU A 91 18.87 -6.27 6.03
CA LEU A 91 19.86 -6.74 5.07
C LEU A 91 21.12 -7.32 5.74
N PHE A 92 21.51 -6.77 6.89
CA PHE A 92 22.64 -7.31 7.67
C PHE A 92 22.28 -8.61 8.36
N SER A 93 21.05 -8.75 8.89
CA SER A 93 20.59 -9.99 9.54
C SER A 93 20.58 -11.20 8.59
N GLN A 94 20.33 -10.99 7.29
CA GLN A 94 20.40 -12.03 6.27
C GLN A 94 21.83 -12.42 5.86
N LYS A 95 22.84 -11.64 6.25
CA LYS A 95 24.24 -11.86 5.88
C LYS A 95 25.00 -12.73 6.90
N GLU A 96 24.45 -12.90 8.10
CA GLU A 96 24.99 -13.74 9.18
C GLU A 96 24.27 -15.10 9.35
N SER A 97 23.30 -15.43 8.48
CA SER A 97 22.71 -16.78 8.35
C SER A 97 23.12 -17.44 7.05
#